data_AF-A0A8B6EH00-F1
#
_entry.id   AF-A0A8B6EH00-F1
#
_cell.length_a   1.000
_cell.length_b   1.000
_cell.length_c   1.000
_cell.angle_alpha   90.00
_cell.angle_beta   90.00
_cell.angle_gamma   90.00
#
_symmetry.space_group_name_H-M   'P 1'
#
loop_
_entity.id
_entity.type
_entity.pdbx_description
1 polymer ?
#
loop_
_entity_poly.entity_id
_entity_poly.type
_entity_poly.pdbx_seq_one_letter_code
_entity_poly.pdbx_strand_id
1 'polypeptide(L)'
;MDGRVFVVFTFMCVSVYSNQVLLVSMDGFRWDYLTKVFTPNFDRLAQNGTKASYINNTFITKTFPCHYTIVTGLYEESHGIIGNKMYDPVFNSTFNMQNNETRWWNGGEPIWVTARRQNLKSATYFWPGSEAEIRGYRPNIWKHYNQSVPFKNRIDTVITWLTDEHIDLVNLYFHEPDATGHAFGPDSPQIIDKVKAMDKILGYLLDKFDSNNLTNKVNLILTSDHGMTTIDTANKVVDITDHVNMSKIQFTVDNGPIMQIQPSLGLIDDVVQSLQNVSHISVFKKEDIPDHWHYRNNRRIMPVFLLAEEGWSITTVSETILFYETRIYLLLIDL
;
A
#
# COMPACT_ATOMS: atom_id res chain seq x y z
N MET A 1 32.84 -0.61 -67.83
CA MET A 1 32.59 -1.33 -66.55
C MET A 1 31.49 -0.56 -65.86
N ASP A 2 30.25 -1.00 -66.02
CA ASP A 2 29.07 -0.34 -65.46
C ASP A 2 28.95 -0.67 -63.97
N GLY A 3 29.28 0.30 -63.12
CA GLY A 3 29.04 0.22 -61.69
C GLY A 3 27.57 0.46 -61.40
N ARG A 4 26.80 -0.60 -61.16
CA ARG A 4 25.42 -0.50 -60.66
C ARG A 4 25.47 -0.43 -59.13
N VAL A 5 24.93 0.64 -58.55
CA VAL A 5 24.72 0.78 -57.10
C VAL A 5 23.30 0.31 -56.76
N PHE A 6 23.19 -0.52 -55.73
CA PHE A 6 21.93 -1.01 -55.19
C PHE A 6 21.58 -0.16 -53.95
N VAL A 7 20.44 0.53 -53.98
CA VAL A 7 19.92 1.30 -52.83
C VAL A 7 18.76 0.52 -52.22
N VAL A 8 18.91 0.12 -50.96
CA VAL A 8 17.85 -0.50 -50.17
C VAL A 8 17.14 0.58 -49.40
N PHE A 9 15.84 0.78 -49.68
CA PHE A 9 14.95 1.53 -48.80
C PHE A 9 14.25 0.53 -47.87
N THR A 10 14.68 0.49 -46.61
CA THR A 10 14.01 -0.27 -45.57
C THR A 10 12.95 0.62 -44.93
N PHE A 11 11.67 0.39 -45.24
CA PHE A 11 10.58 0.93 -44.43
C PHE A 11 10.46 0.07 -43.17
N MET A 12 11.07 0.52 -42.06
CA MET A 12 10.74 -0.01 -40.74
C MET A 12 9.35 0.54 -40.38
N CYS A 13 8.31 -0.26 -40.61
CA CYS A 13 7.05 -0.06 -39.91
C CYS A 13 7.28 -0.53 -38.47
N VAL A 14 7.86 0.34 -37.63
CA VAL A 14 7.81 0.13 -36.20
C VAL A 14 6.34 0.32 -35.83
N SER A 15 5.64 -0.78 -35.56
CA SER A 15 4.41 -0.68 -34.80
C SER A 15 4.80 -0.09 -33.44
N VAL A 16 4.65 1.23 -33.29
CA VAL A 16 4.80 1.91 -32.01
C VAL A 16 3.55 1.58 -31.22
N TYR A 17 3.47 0.35 -30.70
CA TYR A 17 2.63 0.11 -29.55
C TYR A 17 3.21 1.01 -28.44
N SER A 18 2.42 1.99 -28.01
CA SER A 18 2.77 2.75 -26.82
C SER A 18 2.89 1.76 -25.66
N ASN A 19 4.05 1.74 -25.01
CA ASN A 19 4.29 0.91 -23.83
C ASN A 19 3.90 1.65 -22.55
N GLN A 20 2.97 2.61 -22.66
CA GLN A 20 2.51 3.38 -21.52
C GLN A 20 1.79 2.46 -20.51
N VAL A 21 2.05 2.71 -19.23
CA VAL A 21 1.43 2.00 -18.11
C VAL A 21 0.76 3.01 -17.19
N LEU A 22 -0.51 2.78 -16.86
CA LEU A 22 -1.21 3.46 -15.77
C LEU A 22 -1.47 2.43 -14.66
N LEU A 23 -0.78 2.61 -13.53
CA LEU A 23 -0.98 1.84 -12.31
C LEU A 23 -1.91 2.60 -11.36
N VAL A 24 -3.11 2.07 -11.16
CA VAL A 24 -4.14 2.64 -10.28
C VAL A 24 -4.29 1.79 -9.03
N SER A 25 -4.23 2.44 -7.86
CA SER A 25 -4.56 1.83 -6.58
C SER A 25 -5.85 2.42 -6.01
N MET A 26 -6.77 1.56 -5.58
CA MET A 26 -7.90 1.90 -4.72
C MET A 26 -7.67 1.27 -3.36
N ASP A 27 -7.34 2.11 -2.37
CA ASP A 27 -6.93 1.70 -1.02
C ASP A 27 -8.02 0.85 -0.33
N GLY A 28 -7.61 -0.24 0.33
CA GLY A 28 -8.51 -1.08 1.13
C GLY A 28 -9.65 -1.71 0.34
N PHE A 29 -9.53 -1.83 -0.98
CA PHE A 29 -10.52 -2.48 -1.85
C PHE A 29 -10.43 -4.00 -1.69
N ARG A 30 -11.12 -4.53 -0.66
CA ARG A 30 -11.18 -5.96 -0.35
C ARG A 30 -11.72 -6.76 -1.53
N TRP A 31 -11.13 -7.94 -1.74
CA TRP A 31 -11.35 -8.78 -2.92
C TRP A 31 -12.82 -9.14 -3.19
N ASP A 32 -13.63 -9.29 -2.14
CA ASP A 32 -15.05 -9.69 -2.20
C ASP A 32 -16.02 -8.52 -2.40
N TYR A 33 -15.56 -7.26 -2.40
CA TYR A 33 -16.46 -6.12 -2.58
C TYR A 33 -17.18 -6.13 -3.93
N LEU A 34 -16.52 -6.63 -4.98
CA LEU A 34 -17.12 -6.76 -6.31
C LEU A 34 -18.23 -7.81 -6.36
N THR A 35 -18.27 -8.76 -5.43
CA THR A 35 -19.34 -9.78 -5.36
C THR A 35 -20.55 -9.30 -4.57
N LYS A 36 -20.40 -8.23 -3.78
CA LYS A 36 -21.47 -7.67 -2.93
C LYS A 36 -22.31 -6.60 -3.63
N VAL A 37 -21.81 -6.05 -4.73
CA VAL A 37 -22.34 -4.84 -5.35
C VAL A 37 -22.33 -4.97 -6.87
N PHE A 38 -23.42 -4.56 -7.52
CA PHE A 38 -23.43 -4.42 -8.98
C PHE A 38 -22.44 -3.33 -9.42
N THR A 39 -21.38 -3.72 -10.12
CA THR A 39 -20.23 -2.88 -10.48
C THR A 39 -19.91 -3.00 -11.99
N PRO A 40 -20.77 -2.42 -12.85
CA PRO A 40 -20.69 -2.62 -14.30
C PRO A 40 -19.39 -2.10 -14.94
N ASN A 41 -18.70 -1.13 -14.33
CA ASN A 41 -17.44 -0.61 -14.87
C ASN A 41 -16.26 -1.50 -14.49
N PHE A 42 -16.27 -2.09 -13.29
CA PHE A 42 -15.33 -3.16 -12.96
C PHE A 42 -15.56 -4.40 -13.84
N ASP A 43 -16.82 -4.77 -14.08
CA ASP A 43 -17.16 -5.85 -15.00
C ASP A 43 -16.69 -5.55 -16.43
N ARG A 44 -16.89 -4.30 -16.90
CA ARG A 44 -16.39 -3.84 -18.22
C ARG A 44 -14.87 -3.96 -18.33
N LEU A 45 -14.12 -3.58 -17.29
CA LEU A 45 -12.66 -3.73 -17.28
C LEU A 45 -12.25 -5.20 -17.29
N ALA A 46 -12.91 -6.04 -16.48
CA ALA A 46 -12.60 -7.46 -16.38
C ALA A 46 -12.92 -8.23 -17.67
N GLN A 47 -14.05 -7.94 -18.32
CA GLN A 47 -14.47 -8.57 -19.57
C GLN A 47 -13.54 -8.24 -20.75
N ASN A 48 -12.95 -7.05 -20.75
CA ASN A 48 -12.02 -6.60 -21.79
C ASN A 48 -10.54 -6.76 -21.39
N GLY A 49 -10.26 -7.44 -20.28
CA GLY A 49 -8.93 -7.51 -19.70
C GLY A 49 -8.66 -8.85 -19.02
N THR A 50 -7.85 -8.82 -17.96
CA THR A 50 -7.55 -10.00 -17.13
C THR A 50 -7.79 -9.65 -15.67
N LYS A 51 -8.44 -10.56 -14.94
CA LYS A 51 -8.78 -10.40 -13.53
C LYS A 51 -8.34 -11.64 -12.75
N ALA A 52 -7.59 -11.42 -11.67
CA ALA A 52 -7.36 -12.43 -10.65
C ALA A 52 -8.53 -12.46 -9.65
N SER A 53 -8.80 -13.61 -9.03
CA SER A 53 -9.82 -13.73 -7.99
C SER A 53 -9.50 -12.87 -6.76
N TYR A 54 -8.22 -12.84 -6.38
CA TYR A 54 -7.65 -12.00 -5.33
C TYR A 54 -6.13 -11.91 -5.53
N ILE A 55 -5.49 -10.99 -4.81
CA ILE A 55 -4.03 -10.85 -4.73
C ILE A 55 -3.61 -11.29 -3.32
N ASN A 56 -2.62 -12.17 -3.22
CA ASN A 56 -2.02 -12.47 -1.93
C ASN A 56 -1.07 -11.33 -1.54
N ASN A 57 -1.30 -10.74 -0.38
CA ASN A 57 -0.56 -9.56 0.06
C ASN A 57 0.71 -9.95 0.81
N THR A 58 1.61 -8.99 1.04
CA THR A 58 2.72 -9.16 1.98
C THR A 58 2.27 -8.88 3.42
N PHE A 59 3.09 -9.27 4.39
CA PHE A 59 2.86 -8.98 5.80
C PHE A 59 3.82 -7.87 6.25
N ILE A 60 3.36 -6.76 6.79
CA ILE A 60 2.02 -6.45 7.31
C ILE A 60 1.12 -5.79 6.27
N THR A 61 -0.18 -6.10 6.27
CA THR A 61 -1.13 -5.55 5.29
C THR A 61 -1.55 -4.12 5.65
N LYS A 62 -0.62 -3.17 5.49
CA LYS A 62 -0.79 -1.76 5.81
C LYS A 62 -0.45 -0.89 4.60
N THR A 63 -1.07 0.28 4.51
CA THR A 63 -1.02 1.12 3.31
C THR A 63 0.37 1.39 2.76
N PHE A 64 1.28 1.96 3.56
CA PHE A 64 2.61 2.34 3.07
C PHE A 64 3.49 1.12 2.75
N PRO A 65 3.59 0.09 3.61
CA PRO A 65 4.28 -1.14 3.29
C PRO A 65 3.82 -1.78 1.98
N CYS A 66 2.53 -2.09 1.86
CA CYS A 66 1.98 -2.80 0.70
C CYS A 66 2.12 -2.00 -0.60
N HIS A 67 1.82 -0.69 -0.58
CA HIS A 67 2.01 0.14 -1.76
C HIS A 67 3.47 0.22 -2.20
N TYR A 68 4.41 0.18 -1.26
CA TYR A 68 5.84 0.21 -1.58
C TYR A 68 6.34 -1.14 -2.07
N THR A 69 5.82 -2.26 -1.54
CA THR A 69 5.98 -3.61 -2.10
C THR A 69 5.55 -3.63 -3.57
N ILE A 70 4.36 -3.12 -3.91
CA ILE A 70 3.82 -3.13 -5.29
C ILE A 70 4.80 -2.50 -6.28
N VAL A 71 5.46 -1.40 -5.89
CA VAL A 71 6.35 -0.65 -6.80
C VAL A 71 7.81 -1.06 -6.72
N THR A 72 8.20 -1.89 -5.77
CA THR A 72 9.60 -2.36 -5.62
C THR A 72 9.76 -3.85 -5.89
N GLY A 73 8.71 -4.65 -5.74
CA GLY A 73 8.75 -6.12 -5.78
C GLY A 73 9.49 -6.74 -4.58
N LEU A 74 9.70 -5.99 -3.50
CA LEU A 74 10.42 -6.42 -2.31
C LEU A 74 9.46 -6.62 -1.13
N TYR A 75 9.84 -7.46 -0.18
CA TYR A 75 9.18 -7.53 1.12
C TYR A 75 9.52 -6.32 2.01
N GLU A 76 8.69 -6.09 3.01
CA GLU A 76 8.79 -5.04 4.02
C GLU A 76 10.14 -5.00 4.71
N GLU A 77 10.64 -6.19 5.07
CA GLU A 77 11.94 -6.30 5.71
C GLU A 77 13.10 -5.90 4.78
N SER A 78 12.91 -5.99 3.46
CA SER A 78 13.92 -5.66 2.45
C SER A 78 13.87 -4.19 2.05
N HIS A 79 12.69 -3.67 1.67
CA HIS A 79 12.55 -2.27 1.27
C HIS A 79 12.55 -1.30 2.48
N GLY A 80 12.31 -1.82 3.68
CA GLY A 80 12.47 -1.12 4.96
C GLY A 80 11.26 -0.30 5.42
N ILE A 81 10.17 -0.27 4.65
CA ILE A 81 8.93 0.40 5.06
C ILE A 81 8.07 -0.66 5.74
N ILE A 82 8.32 -0.88 7.02
CA ILE A 82 7.72 -2.00 7.77
C ILE A 82 6.38 -1.64 8.43
N GLY A 83 5.93 -0.39 8.34
CA GLY A 83 4.65 0.06 8.86
C GLY A 83 4.35 1.52 8.51
N ASN A 84 3.09 1.93 8.70
CA ASN A 84 2.66 3.33 8.55
C ASN A 84 3.29 4.22 9.64
N LYS A 85 3.67 3.63 10.78
CA LYS A 85 4.48 4.20 11.84
C LYS A 85 5.58 3.21 12.20
N MET A 86 6.83 3.66 12.28
CA MET A 86 7.96 2.80 12.62
C MET A 86 9.09 3.62 13.28
N TYR A 87 9.89 2.96 14.11
CA TYR A 87 11.07 3.56 14.73
C TYR A 87 12.34 2.91 14.15
N ASP A 88 13.37 3.71 13.89
CA ASP A 88 14.68 3.20 13.47
C ASP A 88 15.72 3.50 14.56
N PRO A 89 16.31 2.47 15.20
CA PRO A 89 17.24 2.66 16.30
C PRO A 89 18.57 3.28 15.88
N VAL A 90 18.95 3.18 14.60
CA VAL A 90 20.19 3.80 14.07
C VAL A 90 19.94 5.28 13.78
N PHE A 91 18.75 5.63 13.28
CA PHE A 91 18.38 7.03 13.07
C PHE A 91 17.96 7.74 14.35
N ASN A 92 17.64 6.97 15.40
CA ASN A 92 17.01 7.43 16.62
C ASN A 92 15.82 8.37 16.34
N SER A 93 14.92 7.91 15.46
CA SER A 93 13.84 8.74 14.93
C SER A 93 12.64 7.89 14.57
N THR A 94 11.48 8.52 14.50
CA THR A 94 10.20 7.88 14.19
C THR A 94 9.71 8.35 12.82
N PHE A 95 9.32 7.40 12.00
CA PHE A 95 8.61 7.62 10.75
C PHE A 95 7.09 7.58 10.99
N ASN A 96 6.38 8.43 10.26
CA ASN A 96 4.94 8.34 10.07
C ASN A 96 4.60 8.68 8.61
N MET A 97 3.33 8.56 8.21
CA MET A 97 2.90 8.80 6.82
C MET A 97 3.08 10.24 6.32
N GLN A 98 3.40 11.20 7.18
CA GLN A 98 3.73 12.59 6.80
C GLN A 98 5.24 12.79 6.55
N ASN A 99 6.07 11.79 6.85
CA ASN A 99 7.52 11.89 6.73
C ASN A 99 7.99 11.58 5.30
N ASN A 100 8.59 12.59 4.66
CA ASN A 100 9.14 12.50 3.30
C ASN A 100 10.68 12.44 3.27
N GLU A 101 11.33 12.18 4.40
CA GLU A 101 12.79 12.11 4.46
C GLU A 101 13.32 10.89 3.70
N THR A 102 14.25 11.13 2.78
CA THR A 102 14.82 10.10 1.90
C THR A 102 15.44 8.92 2.64
N ARG A 103 16.02 9.14 3.83
CA ARG A 103 16.68 8.10 4.63
C ARG A 103 15.81 6.88 4.94
N TRP A 104 14.48 7.04 4.92
CA TRP A 104 13.53 5.94 5.16
C TRP A 104 13.36 5.00 3.96
N TRP A 105 13.56 5.51 2.75
CA TRP A 105 13.14 4.87 1.49
C TRP A 105 14.31 4.25 0.70
N ASN A 106 15.49 4.12 1.30
CA ASN A 106 16.69 3.65 0.59
C ASN A 106 16.79 2.12 0.43
N GLY A 107 15.91 1.34 1.05
CA GLY A 107 15.95 -0.13 1.00
C GLY A 107 15.50 -0.72 -0.34
N GLY A 108 14.69 0.00 -1.12
CA GLY A 108 14.16 -0.45 -2.41
C GLY A 108 14.41 0.53 -3.56
N GLU A 109 14.32 0.04 -4.80
CA GLU A 109 14.24 0.88 -5.99
C GLU A 109 12.80 0.83 -6.53
N PRO A 110 12.00 1.89 -6.34
CA PRO A 110 10.64 1.89 -6.85
C PRO A 110 10.62 2.05 -8.37
N ILE A 111 9.59 1.53 -9.03
CA ILE A 111 9.49 1.40 -10.48
C ILE A 111 9.64 2.74 -11.23
N TRP A 112 9.26 3.87 -10.63
CA TRP A 112 9.49 5.18 -11.23
C TRP A 112 10.97 5.57 -11.28
N VAL A 113 11.79 5.14 -10.31
CA VAL A 113 13.25 5.31 -10.34
C VAL A 113 13.84 4.40 -11.42
N THR A 114 13.40 3.15 -11.50
CA THR A 114 13.80 2.21 -12.55
C THR A 114 13.52 2.76 -13.95
N ALA A 115 12.31 3.31 -14.17
CA ALA A 115 11.92 3.96 -15.42
C ALA A 115 12.84 5.15 -15.76
N ARG A 116 13.09 6.05 -14.79
CA ARG A 116 13.96 7.23 -14.98
C ARG A 116 15.39 6.84 -15.35
N ARG A 117 15.94 5.80 -14.71
CA ARG A 117 17.29 5.28 -15.00
C ARG A 117 17.40 4.67 -16.40
N GLN A 118 16.28 4.25 -16.98
CA GLN A 118 16.18 3.72 -18.33
C GLN A 118 15.68 4.77 -19.35
N ASN A 119 15.76 6.05 -19.00
CA ASN A 119 15.34 7.19 -19.84
C ASN A 119 13.86 7.22 -20.20
N LEU A 120 13.01 6.53 -19.43
CA LEU A 120 11.55 6.65 -19.52
C LEU A 120 11.06 7.78 -18.61
N LYS A 121 9.95 8.41 -19.00
CA LYS A 121 9.26 9.42 -18.22
C LYS A 121 8.29 8.76 -17.25
N SER A 122 8.33 9.19 -15.99
CA SER A 122 7.39 8.72 -14.97
C SER A 122 6.65 9.87 -14.30
N ALA A 123 5.38 9.68 -13.99
CA ALA A 123 4.58 10.61 -13.21
C ALA A 123 3.80 9.92 -12.10
N THR A 124 3.50 10.63 -11.02
CA THR A 124 2.81 10.05 -9.87
C THR A 124 1.79 11.02 -9.28
N TYR A 125 0.51 10.65 -9.39
CA TYR A 125 -0.60 11.32 -8.75
C TYR A 125 -0.92 10.62 -7.44
N PHE A 126 -0.04 10.88 -6.47
CA PHE A 126 0.03 10.25 -5.14
C PHE A 126 0.46 8.78 -5.19
N TRP A 127 1.53 8.46 -4.47
CA TRP A 127 1.93 7.09 -4.14
C TRP A 127 2.92 7.15 -2.96
N PRO A 128 2.85 6.24 -1.98
CA PRO A 128 3.84 6.19 -0.90
C PRO A 128 5.28 6.15 -1.43
N GLY A 129 6.09 7.11 -0.99
CA GLY A 129 7.49 7.26 -1.40
C GLY A 129 7.74 8.14 -2.62
N SER A 130 6.71 8.55 -3.38
CA SER A 130 6.92 9.37 -4.60
C SER A 130 7.42 10.79 -4.33
N GLU A 131 7.22 11.31 -3.11
CA GLU A 131 7.67 12.64 -2.70
C GLU A 131 9.14 12.65 -2.22
N ALA A 132 9.68 11.49 -1.86
CA ALA A 132 11.07 11.31 -1.43
C ALA A 132 12.02 11.19 -2.63
N GLU A 133 13.26 11.68 -2.48
CA GLU A 133 14.29 11.55 -3.50
C GLU A 133 15.03 10.23 -3.37
N ILE A 134 14.53 9.19 -4.02
CA ILE A 134 15.06 7.84 -3.84
C ILE A 134 16.20 7.61 -4.83
N ARG A 135 17.41 7.34 -4.32
CA ARG A 135 18.64 7.14 -5.12
C ARG A 135 18.97 8.32 -6.05
N GLY A 136 18.63 9.55 -5.64
CA GLY A 136 18.83 10.77 -6.43
C GLY A 136 17.74 11.00 -7.49
N TYR A 137 16.65 10.23 -7.47
CA TYR A 137 15.54 10.35 -8.42
C TYR A 137 14.21 10.58 -7.72
N ARG A 138 13.39 11.43 -8.34
CA ARG A 138 11.93 11.47 -8.19
C ARG A 138 11.29 11.11 -9.53
N PRO A 139 9.97 10.81 -9.58
CA PRO A 139 9.24 10.86 -10.84
C PRO A 139 9.49 12.20 -11.56
N ASN A 140 9.42 12.23 -12.89
CA ASN A 140 9.50 13.49 -13.64
C ASN A 140 8.48 14.52 -13.13
N ILE A 141 7.27 14.03 -12.82
CA ILE A 141 6.15 14.83 -12.37
C ILE A 141 5.48 14.13 -11.21
N TRP A 142 5.26 14.83 -10.11
CA TRP A 142 4.63 14.25 -8.93
C TRP A 142 3.82 15.32 -8.20
N LYS A 143 2.91 14.88 -7.33
CA LYS A 143 2.06 15.77 -6.52
C LYS A 143 2.29 15.48 -5.04
N HIS A 144 2.34 16.55 -4.23
CA HIS A 144 2.23 16.44 -2.78
C HIS A 144 0.87 15.86 -2.41
N TYR A 145 0.86 14.85 -1.53
CA TYR A 145 -0.36 14.21 -1.09
C TYR A 145 -1.36 15.22 -0.54
N ASN A 146 -2.55 15.22 -1.12
CA ASN A 146 -3.67 16.02 -0.65
C ASN A 146 -4.97 15.23 -0.85
N GLN A 147 -5.45 14.62 0.23
CA GLN A 147 -6.63 13.76 0.21
C GLN A 147 -7.88 14.49 -0.30
N SER A 148 -7.99 15.80 -0.08
CA SER A 148 -9.16 16.61 -0.45
C SER A 148 -9.32 16.83 -1.95
N VAL A 149 -8.32 16.51 -2.77
CA VAL A 149 -8.42 16.65 -4.24
C VAL A 149 -9.47 15.69 -4.79
N PRO A 150 -10.52 16.17 -5.51
CA PRO A 150 -11.55 15.32 -6.08
C PRO A 150 -10.98 14.27 -7.04
N PHE A 151 -11.51 13.04 -6.99
CA PHE A 151 -11.01 11.91 -7.77
C PHE A 151 -11.02 12.14 -9.28
N LYS A 152 -12.06 12.79 -9.81
CA LYS A 152 -12.14 13.14 -11.24
C LYS A 152 -11.02 14.10 -11.66
N ASN A 153 -10.64 15.06 -10.82
CA ASN A 153 -9.53 15.97 -11.12
C ASN A 153 -8.18 15.22 -11.17
N ARG A 154 -8.01 14.18 -10.33
CA ARG A 154 -6.83 13.30 -10.40
C ARG A 154 -6.79 12.56 -11.73
N ILE A 155 -7.92 11.98 -12.14
CA ILE A 155 -8.09 11.29 -13.42
C ILE A 155 -7.79 12.24 -14.59
N ASP A 156 -8.43 13.41 -14.63
CA ASP A 156 -8.23 14.39 -15.70
C ASP A 156 -6.75 14.75 -15.87
N THR A 157 -6.04 14.95 -14.76
CA THR A 157 -4.60 15.26 -14.82
C THR A 157 -3.79 14.08 -15.36
N VAL A 158 -4.07 12.86 -14.92
CA VAL A 158 -3.38 11.65 -15.41
C VAL A 158 -3.64 11.41 -16.89
N ILE A 159 -4.86 11.70 -17.37
CA ILE A 159 -5.17 11.63 -18.80
C ILE A 159 -4.32 12.63 -19.58
N THR A 160 -4.21 13.89 -19.12
CA THR A 160 -3.31 14.89 -19.73
C THR A 160 -1.85 14.43 -19.73
N TRP A 161 -1.37 13.79 -18.66
CA TRP A 161 -0.01 13.25 -18.61
C TRP A 161 0.22 12.14 -19.65
N LEU A 162 -0.77 11.27 -19.86
CA LEU A 162 -0.68 10.20 -20.84
C LEU A 162 -0.77 10.74 -22.28
N THR A 163 -1.63 11.73 -22.53
CA THR A 163 -1.88 12.26 -23.89
C THR A 163 -0.88 13.32 -24.30
N ASP A 164 -0.75 14.39 -23.54
CA ASP A 164 -0.10 15.63 -23.98
C ASP A 164 1.39 15.63 -23.61
N GLU A 165 1.72 15.03 -22.46
CA GLU A 165 3.09 14.96 -21.96
C GLU A 165 3.81 13.66 -22.33
N HIS A 166 3.04 12.68 -22.83
CA HIS A 166 3.50 11.34 -23.23
C HIS A 166 4.35 10.68 -22.14
N ILE A 167 3.83 10.62 -20.92
CA ILE A 167 4.48 9.94 -19.80
C ILE A 167 4.35 8.42 -19.97
N ASP A 168 5.47 7.69 -19.85
CA ASP A 168 5.54 6.24 -20.05
C ASP A 168 4.96 5.45 -18.86
N LEU A 169 5.15 5.93 -17.64
CA LEU A 169 4.65 5.28 -16.42
C LEU A 169 3.92 6.28 -15.54
N VAL A 170 2.65 6.02 -15.26
CA VAL A 170 1.85 6.85 -14.36
C VAL A 170 1.31 6.02 -13.20
N ASN A 171 1.52 6.51 -11.98
CA ASN A 171 0.92 5.96 -10.77
C ASN A 171 -0.24 6.87 -10.31
N LEU A 172 -1.37 6.30 -9.91
CA LEU A 172 -2.56 7.02 -9.46
C LEU A 172 -3.16 6.33 -8.23
N TYR A 173 -3.44 7.10 -7.18
CA TYR A 173 -3.99 6.59 -5.93
C TYR A 173 -5.33 7.22 -5.54
N PHE A 174 -6.23 6.39 -5.00
CA PHE A 174 -7.48 6.77 -4.35
C PHE A 174 -7.53 6.17 -2.94
N HIS A 175 -7.93 6.99 -1.95
CA HIS A 175 -8.01 6.61 -0.53
C HIS A 175 -9.30 5.87 -0.14
N GLU A 176 -10.09 5.47 -1.14
CA GLU A 176 -11.37 4.82 -0.95
C GLU A 176 -11.36 3.50 -1.72
N PRO A 177 -12.04 2.45 -1.20
CA PRO A 177 -13.01 2.47 -0.11
C PRO A 177 -12.44 2.38 1.32
N ASP A 178 -11.12 2.34 1.51
CA ASP A 178 -10.47 2.22 2.82
C ASP A 178 -11.02 3.18 3.89
N ALA A 179 -11.05 4.49 3.60
CA ALA A 179 -11.52 5.48 4.57
C ALA A 179 -12.96 5.23 5.04
N THR A 180 -13.85 4.79 4.14
CA THR A 180 -15.21 4.38 4.50
C THR A 180 -15.22 3.09 5.30
N GLY A 181 -14.37 2.12 4.94
CA GLY A 181 -14.18 0.86 5.65
C GLY A 181 -13.74 1.09 7.09
N HIS A 182 -12.77 1.98 7.33
CA HIS A 182 -12.38 2.39 8.67
C HIS A 182 -13.53 3.02 9.47
N ALA A 183 -14.32 3.90 8.85
CA ALA A 183 -15.38 4.61 9.55
C ALA A 183 -16.57 3.71 9.93
N PHE A 184 -16.95 2.79 9.04
CA PHE A 184 -18.22 2.06 9.17
C PHE A 184 -18.09 0.53 9.20
N GLY A 185 -16.94 -0.02 8.80
CA GLY A 185 -16.70 -1.46 8.68
C GLY A 185 -16.95 -2.01 7.27
N PRO A 186 -16.32 -3.15 6.92
CA PRO A 186 -16.33 -3.74 5.57
C PRO A 186 -17.66 -4.35 5.11
N ASP A 187 -18.60 -4.53 6.03
CA ASP A 187 -19.92 -5.13 5.77
C ASP A 187 -21.07 -4.13 5.98
N SER A 188 -20.74 -2.85 6.14
CA SER A 188 -21.71 -1.78 6.35
C SER A 188 -22.45 -1.37 5.07
N PRO A 189 -23.68 -0.83 5.15
CA PRO A 189 -24.35 -0.23 3.99
C PRO A 189 -23.53 0.88 3.33
N GLN A 190 -22.75 1.63 4.11
CA GLN A 190 -21.88 2.70 3.64
C GLN A 190 -20.79 2.18 2.70
N ILE A 191 -20.23 0.99 2.97
CA ILE A 191 -19.23 0.40 2.08
C ILE A 191 -19.85 0.01 0.74
N ILE A 192 -21.11 -0.42 0.71
CA ILE A 192 -21.84 -0.76 -0.51
C ILE A 192 -21.97 0.49 -1.39
N ASP A 193 -22.41 1.60 -0.80
CA ASP A 193 -22.56 2.85 -1.52
C ASP A 193 -21.21 3.42 -1.97
N LYS A 194 -20.15 3.23 -1.17
CA LYS A 194 -18.81 3.63 -1.54
C LYS A 194 -18.25 2.80 -2.70
N VAL A 195 -18.45 1.49 -2.71
CA VAL A 195 -18.04 0.61 -3.82
C VAL A 195 -18.77 1.00 -5.11
N LYS A 196 -20.08 1.32 -5.05
CA LYS A 196 -20.82 1.88 -6.21
C LYS A 196 -20.23 3.21 -6.68
N ALA A 197 -19.81 4.08 -5.76
CA ALA A 197 -19.18 5.34 -6.10
C ALA A 197 -17.81 5.12 -6.76
N MET A 198 -17.00 4.19 -6.26
CA MET A 198 -15.72 3.82 -6.86
C MET A 198 -15.88 3.19 -8.25
N ASP A 199 -16.92 2.37 -8.47
CA ASP A 199 -17.27 1.87 -9.80
C ASP A 199 -17.57 3.01 -10.79
N LYS A 200 -18.32 4.04 -10.37
CA LYS A 200 -18.56 5.22 -11.22
C LYS A 200 -17.28 6.02 -11.50
N ILE A 201 -16.34 6.05 -10.56
CA ILE A 201 -15.03 6.69 -10.75
C ILE A 201 -14.18 5.91 -11.76
N LEU A 202 -14.16 4.57 -11.67
CA LEU A 202 -13.55 3.73 -12.69
C LEU A 202 -14.22 3.93 -14.04
N GLY A 203 -15.56 4.00 -14.08
CA GLY A 203 -16.30 4.28 -15.32
C GLY A 203 -15.87 5.59 -15.97
N TYR A 204 -15.73 6.65 -15.17
CA TYR A 204 -15.22 7.93 -15.65
C TYR A 204 -13.80 7.83 -16.22
N LEU A 205 -12.91 7.06 -15.58
CA LEU A 205 -11.56 6.80 -16.10
C LEU A 205 -11.60 6.06 -17.45
N LEU A 206 -12.41 5.02 -17.56
CA LEU A 206 -12.54 4.23 -18.79
C LEU A 206 -13.16 5.06 -19.93
N ASP A 207 -14.16 5.89 -19.64
CA ASP A 207 -14.77 6.78 -20.65
C ASP A 207 -13.76 7.85 -21.12
N LYS A 208 -12.87 8.30 -20.23
CA LYS A 208 -11.74 9.16 -20.60
C LYS A 208 -10.72 8.43 -21.47
N PHE A 209 -10.45 7.16 -21.21
CA PHE A 209 -9.59 6.34 -22.06
C PHE A 209 -10.16 6.24 -23.48
N ASP A 210 -11.45 5.94 -23.60
CA ASP A 210 -12.13 5.81 -24.89
C ASP A 210 -12.11 7.14 -25.66
N SER A 211 -12.53 8.23 -25.01
CA SER A 211 -12.61 9.56 -25.66
C SER A 211 -11.25 10.16 -26.03
N ASN A 212 -10.15 9.68 -25.43
CA ASN A 212 -8.78 10.12 -25.74
C ASN A 212 -7.98 9.09 -26.55
N ASN A 213 -8.63 8.05 -27.08
CA ASN A 213 -8.00 6.98 -27.88
C ASN A 213 -6.84 6.26 -27.14
N LEU A 214 -6.99 6.02 -25.84
CA LEU A 214 -5.99 5.37 -24.98
C LEU A 214 -6.22 3.87 -24.79
N THR A 215 -7.44 3.37 -25.03
CA THR A 215 -7.87 1.99 -24.72
C THR A 215 -6.97 0.89 -25.31
N ASN A 216 -6.41 1.09 -26.49
CA ASN A 216 -5.50 0.14 -27.15
C ASN A 216 -4.03 0.61 -27.14
N LYS A 217 -3.69 1.61 -26.32
CA LYS A 217 -2.37 2.24 -26.26
C LYS A 217 -1.76 2.28 -24.86
N VAL A 218 -2.58 2.18 -23.82
CA VAL A 218 -2.12 2.25 -22.43
C VAL A 218 -2.51 0.97 -21.70
N ASN A 219 -1.54 0.36 -21.05
CA ASN A 219 -1.77 -0.77 -20.16
C ASN A 219 -2.29 -0.25 -18.81
N LEU A 220 -3.58 -0.46 -18.53
CA LEU A 220 -4.20 -0.10 -17.26
C LEU A 220 -4.10 -1.27 -16.28
N ILE A 221 -3.42 -1.05 -15.16
CA ILE A 221 -3.39 -1.98 -14.02
C ILE A 221 -4.18 -1.35 -12.89
N LEU A 222 -5.24 -2.03 -12.45
CA LEU A 222 -6.03 -1.63 -11.28
C LEU A 222 -5.76 -2.62 -10.14
N THR A 223 -5.37 -2.12 -8.97
CA THR A 223 -5.03 -2.93 -7.80
C THR A 223 -5.59 -2.31 -6.51
N SER A 224 -5.48 -3.07 -5.42
CA SER A 224 -5.58 -2.61 -4.04
C SER A 224 -4.27 -2.93 -3.34
N ASP A 225 -4.02 -2.28 -2.22
CA ASP A 225 -2.90 -2.54 -1.33
C ASP A 225 -3.21 -3.56 -0.25
N HIS A 226 -4.43 -3.56 0.32
CA HIS A 226 -4.90 -4.55 1.27
C HIS A 226 -6.42 -4.71 1.25
N GLY A 227 -6.93 -5.56 2.14
CA GLY A 227 -8.36 -5.71 2.40
C GLY A 227 -8.81 -4.95 3.64
N MET A 228 -9.83 -5.49 4.32
CA MET A 228 -10.52 -4.85 5.43
C MET A 228 -11.21 -5.93 6.28
N THR A 229 -11.16 -5.84 7.61
CA THR A 229 -11.89 -6.74 8.52
C THR A 229 -12.66 -5.91 9.55
N THR A 230 -13.52 -6.55 10.36
CA THR A 230 -14.27 -5.87 11.41
C THR A 230 -13.55 -6.08 12.74
N ILE A 231 -13.30 -4.99 13.48
CA ILE A 231 -12.79 -5.04 14.85
C ILE A 231 -13.91 -4.63 15.80
N ASP A 232 -14.15 -5.42 16.85
CA ASP A 232 -15.05 -5.06 17.93
C ASP A 232 -14.26 -4.33 19.02
N THR A 233 -14.12 -3.02 18.88
CA THR A 233 -13.36 -2.21 19.85
C THR A 233 -14.07 -2.07 21.20
N ALA A 234 -15.29 -2.57 21.37
CA ALA A 234 -16.01 -2.52 22.64
C ALA A 234 -15.74 -3.76 23.49
N ASN A 235 -15.64 -4.94 22.86
CA ASN A 235 -15.51 -6.22 23.58
C ASN A 235 -14.25 -7.01 23.25
N LYS A 236 -13.55 -6.69 22.16
CA LYS A 236 -12.38 -7.43 21.66
C LYS A 236 -11.12 -6.56 21.66
N VAL A 237 -10.76 -6.08 22.85
CA VAL A 237 -9.56 -5.27 23.08
C VAL A 237 -8.69 -5.93 24.14
N VAL A 238 -7.40 -6.09 23.83
CA VAL A 238 -6.36 -6.49 24.77
C VAL A 238 -5.55 -5.25 25.13
N ASP A 239 -5.71 -4.78 26.37
CA ASP A 239 -4.83 -3.75 26.92
C ASP A 239 -3.62 -4.42 27.57
N ILE A 240 -2.43 -4.22 26.99
CA ILE A 240 -1.23 -4.86 27.53
C ILE A 240 -0.85 -4.31 28.91
N THR A 241 -1.33 -3.13 29.31
CA THR A 241 -1.01 -2.53 30.61
C THR A 241 -1.58 -3.35 31.79
N ASP A 242 -2.60 -4.16 31.55
CA ASP A 242 -3.15 -5.10 32.52
C ASP A 242 -2.28 -6.35 32.71
N HIS A 243 -1.33 -6.59 31.80
CA HIS A 243 -0.60 -7.85 31.71
C HIS A 243 0.92 -7.70 31.89
N VAL A 244 1.48 -6.51 31.59
CA VAL A 244 2.92 -6.26 31.72
C VAL A 244 3.19 -4.98 32.51
N ASN A 245 4.21 -5.03 33.39
CA ASN A 245 4.68 -3.84 34.07
C ASN A 245 5.32 -2.88 33.05
N MET A 246 4.67 -1.75 32.80
CA MET A 246 5.09 -0.77 31.80
C MET A 246 6.48 -0.17 32.04
N SER A 247 7.02 -0.21 33.27
CA SER A 247 8.42 0.19 33.51
C SER A 247 9.46 -0.71 32.82
N LYS A 248 9.04 -1.91 32.38
CA LYS A 248 9.87 -2.84 31.59
C LYS A 248 9.90 -2.50 30.10
N ILE A 249 9.05 -1.58 29.64
CA ILE A 249 8.91 -1.18 28.23
C ILE A 249 9.44 0.24 28.07
N GLN A 250 10.32 0.47 27.09
CA GLN A 250 10.78 1.82 26.76
C GLN A 250 9.74 2.57 25.95
N PHE A 251 9.21 1.92 24.90
CA PHE A 251 8.15 2.45 24.06
C PHE A 251 7.51 1.33 23.22
N THR A 252 6.33 1.64 22.68
CA THR A 252 5.62 0.81 21.71
C THR A 252 5.45 1.56 20.39
N VAL A 253 5.28 0.81 19.31
CA VAL A 253 4.94 1.32 17.99
C VAL A 253 3.75 0.55 17.45
N ASP A 254 2.85 1.30 16.82
CA ASP A 254 1.56 0.82 16.31
C ASP A 254 0.60 0.39 17.43
N ASN A 255 -0.65 0.14 17.04
CA ASN A 255 -1.72 -0.42 17.85
C ASN A 255 -2.74 -1.09 16.91
N GLY A 256 -3.81 -1.64 17.47
CA GLY A 256 -4.80 -2.34 16.64
C GLY A 256 -4.40 -3.80 16.42
N PRO A 257 -4.32 -4.29 15.17
CA PRO A 257 -4.08 -5.70 14.92
C PRO A 257 -2.63 -6.14 15.20
N ILE A 258 -1.71 -5.19 15.32
CA ILE A 258 -0.30 -5.46 15.64
C ILE A 258 0.21 -4.45 16.66
N MET A 259 1.23 -4.85 17.41
CA MET A 259 2.00 -3.93 18.24
C MET A 259 3.45 -4.37 18.28
N GLN A 260 4.35 -3.42 18.15
CA GLN A 260 5.78 -3.63 18.33
C GLN A 260 6.23 -3.03 19.65
N ILE A 261 7.00 -3.77 20.43
CA ILE A 261 7.43 -3.37 21.76
C ILE A 261 8.96 -3.35 21.79
N GLN A 262 9.51 -2.24 22.29
CA GLN A 262 10.91 -2.12 22.66
C GLN A 262 11.06 -2.28 24.19
N PRO A 263 11.51 -3.45 24.68
CA PRO A 263 11.77 -3.64 26.11
C PRO A 263 13.00 -2.85 26.57
N SER A 264 13.07 -2.62 27.88
CA SER A 264 14.28 -2.18 28.56
C SER A 264 15.39 -3.23 28.44
N LEU A 265 16.64 -2.79 28.57
CA LEU A 265 17.81 -3.65 28.34
C LEU A 265 17.76 -4.92 29.21
N GLY A 266 17.87 -6.08 28.58
CA GLY A 266 17.84 -7.39 29.26
C GLY A 266 16.45 -7.89 29.66
N LEU A 267 15.37 -7.18 29.31
CA LEU A 267 13.99 -7.53 29.72
C LEU A 267 13.12 -8.11 28.58
N ILE A 268 13.72 -8.60 27.49
CA ILE A 268 12.97 -9.20 26.38
C ILE A 268 12.17 -10.42 26.87
N ASP A 269 12.86 -11.38 27.51
CA ASP A 269 12.23 -12.61 28.01
C ASP A 269 11.15 -12.32 29.06
N ASP A 270 11.40 -11.34 29.93
CA ASP A 270 10.45 -10.87 30.94
C ASP A 270 9.15 -10.36 30.31
N VAL A 271 9.25 -9.51 29.28
CA VAL A 271 8.08 -8.96 28.58
C VAL A 271 7.34 -10.05 27.82
N VAL A 272 8.06 -10.93 27.13
CA VAL A 272 7.46 -12.08 26.42
C VAL A 272 6.73 -12.99 27.40
N GLN A 273 7.33 -13.33 28.54
CA GLN A 273 6.72 -14.19 29.55
C GLN A 273 5.45 -13.58 30.16
N SER A 274 5.42 -12.26 30.34
CA SER A 274 4.22 -11.55 30.81
C SER A 274 3.06 -11.62 29.82
N LEU A 275 3.34 -11.69 28.52
CA LEU A 275 2.32 -11.56 27.46
C LEU A 275 1.96 -12.89 26.77
N GLN A 276 2.83 -13.90 26.79
CA GLN A 276 2.70 -15.14 25.99
C GLN A 276 1.42 -15.95 26.26
N ASN A 277 0.82 -15.80 27.44
CA ASN A 277 -0.41 -16.50 27.85
C ASN A 277 -1.65 -15.60 27.84
N VAL A 278 -1.53 -14.36 27.35
CA VAL A 278 -2.67 -13.46 27.21
C VAL A 278 -3.51 -13.93 26.03
N SER A 279 -4.78 -14.24 26.30
CA SER A 279 -5.71 -14.69 25.27
C SER A 279 -5.85 -13.66 24.14
N HIS A 280 -6.07 -14.14 22.92
CA HIS A 280 -6.36 -13.33 21.73
C HIS A 280 -5.20 -12.50 21.16
N ILE A 281 -3.99 -12.70 21.69
CA ILE A 281 -2.76 -12.22 21.06
C ILE A 281 -1.76 -13.37 20.91
N SER A 282 -1.01 -13.33 19.82
CA SER A 282 0.21 -14.10 19.64
C SER A 282 1.42 -13.21 19.91
N VAL A 283 2.38 -13.74 20.69
CA VAL A 283 3.59 -13.02 21.09
C VAL A 283 4.79 -13.68 20.44
N PHE A 284 5.56 -12.90 19.70
CA PHE A 284 6.77 -13.35 19.04
C PHE A 284 7.95 -12.54 19.55
N LYS A 285 9.06 -13.23 19.85
CA LYS A 285 10.34 -12.57 19.71
C LYS A 285 10.62 -12.37 18.23
N LYS A 286 11.38 -11.33 17.90
CA LYS A 286 11.73 -11.02 16.52
C LYS A 286 12.30 -12.21 15.75
N GLU A 287 13.20 -12.98 16.37
CA GLU A 287 13.80 -14.18 15.80
C GLU A 287 12.79 -15.31 15.53
N ASP A 288 11.69 -15.34 16.29
CA ASP A 288 10.65 -16.37 16.23
C ASP A 288 9.49 -16.00 15.29
N ILE A 289 9.51 -14.82 14.68
CA ILE A 289 8.52 -14.44 13.66
C ILE A 289 8.63 -15.42 12.48
N PRO A 290 7.51 -16.01 12.01
CA PRO A 290 7.52 -17.02 10.95
C PRO A 290 8.22 -16.56 9.66
N ASP A 291 9.09 -17.41 9.10
CA ASP A 291 9.87 -17.12 7.89
C ASP A 291 9.00 -16.71 6.69
N HIS A 292 7.85 -17.35 6.54
CA HIS A 292 6.95 -17.12 5.40
C HIS A 292 6.30 -15.73 5.40
N TRP A 293 6.34 -15.00 6.52
CA TRP A 293 5.89 -13.61 6.56
C TRP A 293 6.94 -12.63 6.05
N HIS A 294 8.22 -13.03 5.94
CA HIS A 294 9.31 -12.14 5.55
C HIS A 294 9.32 -10.81 6.34
N TYR A 295 9.09 -10.92 7.66
CA TYR A 295 8.95 -9.77 8.55
C TYR A 295 9.79 -9.94 9.82
N ARG A 296 11.09 -10.18 9.67
CA ARG A 296 12.03 -10.18 10.82
C ARG A 296 13.40 -9.59 10.52
N ASN A 297 13.85 -9.64 9.27
CA ASN A 297 15.21 -9.28 8.87
C ASN A 297 15.37 -7.77 8.61
N ASN A 298 14.84 -6.93 9.49
CA ASN A 298 15.03 -5.48 9.42
C ASN A 298 15.22 -4.87 10.81
N ARG A 299 16.16 -3.95 10.96
CA ARG A 299 16.45 -3.29 12.24
C ARG A 299 15.28 -2.46 12.80
N ARG A 300 14.33 -2.07 11.95
CA ARG A 300 13.13 -1.31 12.33
C ARG A 300 12.06 -2.18 12.99
N ILE A 301 12.17 -3.51 12.82
CA ILE A 301 11.32 -4.48 13.51
C ILE A 301 11.84 -4.67 14.93
N MET A 302 10.98 -4.42 15.91
CA MET A 302 11.33 -4.43 17.34
C MET A 302 11.55 -5.84 17.90
N PRO A 303 12.22 -5.97 19.07
CA PRO A 303 12.51 -7.27 19.67
C PRO A 303 11.28 -8.11 20.03
N VAL A 304 10.15 -7.47 20.36
CA VAL A 304 8.90 -8.16 20.68
C VAL A 304 7.79 -7.67 19.74
N PHE A 305 7.11 -8.62 19.10
CA PHE A 305 6.03 -8.39 18.15
C PHE A 305 4.76 -9.09 18.65
N LEU A 306 3.67 -8.34 18.70
CA LEU A 306 2.35 -8.83 19.06
C LEU A 306 1.46 -8.82 17.82
N LEU A 307 0.70 -9.89 17.63
CA LEU A 307 -0.34 -10.02 16.61
C LEU A 307 -1.66 -10.35 17.30
N ALA A 308 -2.69 -9.55 17.06
CA ALA A 308 -4.03 -9.84 17.53
C ALA A 308 -4.69 -10.93 16.67
N GLU A 309 -5.51 -11.77 17.29
CA GLU A 309 -6.45 -12.62 16.55
C GLU A 309 -7.41 -11.77 15.70
N GLU A 310 -7.99 -12.35 14.65
CA GLU A 310 -8.90 -11.61 13.78
C GLU A 310 -10.08 -11.00 14.57
N GLY A 311 -10.29 -9.71 14.33
CA GLY A 311 -11.31 -8.90 14.99
C GLY A 311 -10.97 -8.42 16.41
N TRP A 312 -9.79 -8.78 16.93
CA TRP A 312 -9.22 -8.22 18.15
C TRP A 312 -8.28 -7.06 17.87
N SER A 313 -8.06 -6.24 18.91
CA SER A 313 -7.19 -5.08 18.87
C SER A 313 -6.33 -5.00 20.13
N ILE A 314 -5.09 -4.55 19.98
CA ILE A 314 -4.12 -4.35 21.05
C ILE A 314 -4.00 -2.86 21.35
N THR A 315 -3.97 -2.48 22.63
CA THR A 315 -3.79 -1.11 23.10
C THR A 315 -2.85 -1.03 24.31
N THR A 316 -2.42 0.18 24.65
CA THR A 316 -1.67 0.53 25.86
C THR A 316 -2.42 1.55 26.72
N VAL A 317 -3.74 1.69 26.54
CA VAL A 317 -4.54 2.75 27.15
C VAL A 317 -5.76 2.14 27.82
N SER A 318 -5.82 2.26 29.15
CA SER A 318 -6.89 1.73 30.01
C SER A 318 -8.18 2.56 30.00
N GLU A 319 -8.29 3.54 29.10
CA GLU A 319 -9.46 4.40 28.99
C GLU A 319 -10.06 4.33 27.59
N THR A 320 -11.25 3.75 27.56
CA THR A 320 -12.21 3.86 26.47
C THR A 320 -12.36 5.33 26.03
N ILE A 321 -12.31 5.55 24.71
CA ILE A 321 -12.68 6.76 23.93
C ILE A 321 -11.52 7.73 23.59
N LEU A 322 -11.00 7.64 22.36
CA LEU A 322 -11.24 8.67 21.32
C LEU A 322 -10.75 8.26 19.93
N PHE A 323 -11.58 8.64 18.95
CA PHE A 323 -11.46 8.48 17.52
C PHE A 323 -10.18 9.09 16.92
N TYR A 324 -9.86 8.59 15.72
CA TYR A 324 -8.83 9.04 14.79
C TYR A 324 -7.39 8.70 15.19
N GLU A 325 -6.97 7.50 14.83
CA GLU A 325 -6.06 7.29 13.69
C GLU A 325 -5.82 5.78 13.54
N THR A 326 -5.82 5.31 12.29
CA THR A 326 -5.26 4.01 11.88
C THR A 326 -5.93 2.74 12.43
N ARG A 327 -7.19 2.50 12.04
CA ARG A 327 -7.82 1.18 12.16
C ARG A 327 -7.28 0.22 11.09
N ILE A 328 -5.98 -0.04 11.01
CA ILE A 328 -5.50 -0.93 9.94
C ILE A 328 -6.04 -2.35 10.17
N TYR A 329 -6.51 -2.98 9.10
CA TYR A 329 -7.15 -4.28 9.15
C TYR A 329 -6.32 -5.30 8.39
N LEU A 330 -5.86 -6.31 9.12
CA LEU A 330 -5.15 -7.43 8.52
C LEU A 330 -6.13 -8.44 7.92
N LEU A 331 -5.96 -8.73 6.63
CA LEU A 331 -6.41 -9.98 6.05
C LEU A 331 -5.25 -10.97 6.24
N LEU A 332 -5.47 -11.98 7.07
CA LEU A 332 -4.51 -13.08 7.16
C LEU A 332 -4.51 -13.80 5.82
N ILE A 333 -3.29 -14.01 5.31
CA ILE A 333 -2.98 -15.06 4.36
C ILE A 333 -3.32 -16.36 5.10
N ASP A 334 -4.14 -17.22 4.48
CA ASP A 334 -4.58 -18.50 5.06
C ASP A 334 -3.43 -19.21 5.80
N LEU A 335 -3.61 -19.43 7.11
CA LEU A 335 -2.69 -20.18 7.99
C LEU A 335 -2.72 -21.68 7.70
#